data_AF-B2UJC1-F1
#
_entry.id   AF-B2UJC1-F1
#
_cell.length_a   1.000
_cell.length_b   1.000
_cell.length_c   1.000
_cell.angle_alpha   90.00
_cell.angle_beta   90.00
_cell.angle_gamma   90.00
#
_symmetry.space_group_name_H-M   'P 1'
#
loop_
_entity.id
_entity.type
_entity.pdbx_description
1 polymer ?
#
loop_
_entity_poly.entity_id
_entity_poly.type
_entity_poly.pdbx_seq_one_letter_code
_entity_poly.pdbx_strand_id
1 'polypeptide(L)'
;MKKYIAVLPIFLAVGALTHGEAALSQESITRDTATGDYTISYYASDDNGNQMLRQIVFVPSTKVRPAIRSEFEARHGGNIVYRYALKNGANAPQAIQVFTLDPVTGVKTQAVAPGKRAVHGEISTPQPWTVLTAGKNGDSIRVVWRYPGAGGLWATQVQPGFGFESTSLPGIVAAGVAGNAPNFPGLGEDGFDPESALGRQLQQLVMHDYVDVWVAAPAISLTNPVNPTAVLTQLKTQVASWPSQKLIDQNVAATLDSQFQAALAALAQGNTQQAIQALRAARQMVSPFHREGQDEDEGPAEERRKEYGNKSSALAARVLQFDLRFLLHNLAGNGDI
;
A
#
# COMPACT_ATOMS: atom_id res chain seq x y z
N MET A 1 26.47 -19.96 -28.25
CA MET A 1 25.23 -19.46 -28.87
C MET A 1 24.59 -18.46 -27.92
N LYS A 2 24.69 -17.16 -28.21
CA LYS A 2 24.11 -16.07 -27.39
C LYS A 2 22.62 -15.95 -27.74
N LYS A 3 21.74 -16.29 -26.80
CA LYS A 3 20.29 -16.04 -26.93
C LYS A 3 19.99 -14.66 -26.36
N TYR A 4 19.70 -13.71 -27.24
CA TYR A 4 19.18 -12.40 -26.88
C TYR A 4 17.73 -12.57 -26.42
N ILE A 5 17.43 -12.20 -25.17
CA ILE A 5 16.05 -12.05 -24.68
C ILE A 5 15.64 -10.61 -25.02
N ALA A 6 14.75 -10.48 -25.99
CA ALA A 6 14.13 -9.22 -26.35
C ALA A 6 13.19 -8.79 -25.21
N VAL A 7 13.49 -7.66 -24.57
CA VAL A 7 12.56 -6.97 -23.66
C VAL A 7 11.54 -6.27 -24.53
N LEU A 8 10.30 -6.76 -24.51
CA LEU A 8 9.18 -6.15 -25.21
C LEU A 8 8.69 -4.95 -24.36
N PRO A 9 8.75 -3.70 -24.86
CA PRO A 9 8.06 -2.59 -24.21
C PRO A 9 6.56 -2.78 -24.42
N ILE A 10 5.79 -2.78 -23.33
CA ILE A 10 4.33 -2.64 -23.39
C ILE A 10 4.04 -1.21 -23.84
N PHE A 11 3.94 -1.01 -25.16
CA PHE A 11 3.29 0.14 -25.74
C PHE A 11 1.78 -0.05 -25.56
N LEU A 12 1.13 0.89 -24.87
CA LEU A 12 -0.31 1.10 -25.01
C LEU A 12 -0.55 1.60 -26.44
N ALA A 13 -0.75 0.66 -27.36
CA ALA A 13 -1.19 0.96 -28.71
C ALA A 13 -2.66 1.36 -28.64
N VAL A 14 -2.93 2.67 -28.77
CA VAL A 14 -4.25 3.17 -29.13
C VAL A 14 -4.47 2.78 -30.59
N GLY A 15 -5.10 1.63 -30.80
CA GLY A 15 -5.50 1.18 -32.13
C GLY A 15 -6.54 2.13 -32.69
N ALA A 16 -6.23 2.77 -33.82
CA ALA A 16 -7.19 3.50 -34.62
C ALA A 16 -8.18 2.50 -35.27
N LEU A 17 -9.37 2.39 -34.68
CA LEU A 17 -10.53 1.78 -35.32
C LEU A 17 -11.17 2.85 -36.21
N THR A 18 -10.93 2.76 -37.52
CA THR A 18 -11.65 3.55 -38.52
C THR A 18 -13.00 2.90 -38.81
N HIS A 19 -14.06 3.29 -38.09
CA HIS A 19 -15.45 2.96 -38.38
C HIS A 19 -16.32 4.20 -38.18
N GLY A 20 -16.99 4.64 -39.25
CA GLY A 20 -18.20 5.47 -39.24
C GLY A 20 -18.08 6.86 -38.60
N GLU A 21 -18.66 7.87 -39.25
CA GLU A 21 -18.98 9.13 -38.57
C GLU A 21 -20.07 8.87 -37.52
N ALA A 22 -19.68 8.30 -36.37
CA ALA A 22 -20.39 8.52 -35.14
C ALA A 22 -20.12 9.97 -34.74
N ALA A 23 -21.18 10.77 -34.59
CA ALA A 23 -21.08 12.11 -34.01
C ALA A 23 -20.16 12.03 -32.79
N LEU A 24 -18.99 12.68 -32.87
CA LEU A 24 -18.02 12.70 -31.79
C LEU A 24 -18.75 13.29 -30.58
N SER A 25 -19.03 12.45 -29.57
CA SER A 25 -19.46 12.98 -28.28
C SER A 25 -18.43 14.02 -27.87
N GLN A 26 -18.87 15.27 -27.68
CA GLN A 26 -17.99 16.36 -27.24
C GLN A 26 -17.53 16.17 -25.78
N GLU A 27 -18.09 15.16 -25.10
CA GLU A 27 -17.70 14.74 -23.77
C GLU A 27 -16.34 14.05 -23.77
N SER A 28 -15.46 14.46 -22.87
CA SER A 28 -14.10 13.93 -22.82
C SER A 28 -13.44 14.16 -21.47
N ILE A 29 -12.45 13.32 -21.16
CA ILE A 29 -11.48 13.56 -20.08
C ILE A 29 -10.12 13.64 -20.74
N THR A 30 -9.56 14.85 -20.80
CA THR A 30 -8.27 15.10 -21.43
C THR A 30 -7.25 15.51 -20.39
N ARG A 31 -6.13 14.79 -20.34
CA ARG A 31 -5.02 15.10 -19.42
C ARG A 31 -4.09 16.12 -20.05
N ASP A 32 -3.87 17.24 -19.36
CA ASP A 32 -2.79 18.16 -19.67
C ASP A 32 -1.45 17.54 -19.26
N THR A 33 -0.57 17.34 -20.23
CA THR A 33 0.74 16.71 -20.00
C THR A 33 1.73 17.60 -19.25
N ALA A 34 1.55 18.93 -19.29
CA ALA A 34 2.44 19.87 -18.62
C ALA A 34 2.14 19.97 -17.12
N THR A 35 0.85 20.10 -16.77
CA THR A 35 0.40 20.26 -15.38
C THR A 35 0.06 18.92 -14.73
N GLY A 36 -0.35 17.93 -15.50
CA GLY A 36 -0.93 16.68 -15.03
C GLY A 36 -2.40 16.79 -14.61
N ASP A 37 -3.05 17.94 -14.83
CA ASP A 37 -4.48 18.16 -14.57
C ASP A 37 -5.36 17.54 -15.65
N TYR A 38 -6.63 17.33 -15.33
CA TYR A 38 -7.61 16.79 -16.26
C TYR A 38 -8.67 17.85 -16.58
N THR A 39 -8.86 18.13 -17.86
CA THR A 39 -10.02 18.90 -18.33
C THR A 39 -11.13 17.92 -18.67
N ILE A 40 -12.25 18.06 -17.99
CA ILE A 40 -13.44 17.23 -18.18
C ILE A 40 -14.47 18.08 -18.92
N SER A 41 -14.82 17.67 -20.13
CA SER A 41 -15.91 18.26 -20.91
C SER A 41 -17.14 17.36 -20.80
N TYR A 42 -18.30 17.92 -20.47
CA TYR A 42 -19.55 17.17 -20.25
C TYR A 42 -20.77 18.01 -20.61
N TYR A 43 -21.88 17.38 -20.99
CA TYR A 43 -23.14 18.11 -21.14
C TYR A 43 -23.84 18.27 -19.80
N ALA A 44 -24.31 19.48 -19.52
CA ALA A 44 -25.17 19.80 -18.39
C ALA A 44 -26.42 20.51 -18.88
N SER A 45 -27.55 20.32 -18.21
CA SER A 45 -28.75 21.10 -18.46
C SER A 45 -28.63 22.49 -17.85
N ASP A 46 -29.06 23.53 -18.57
CA ASP A 46 -29.26 24.86 -18.00
C ASP A 46 -30.58 24.96 -17.23
N ASP A 47 -30.84 26.12 -16.62
CA ASP A 47 -32.07 26.40 -15.86
C ASP A 47 -33.36 26.24 -16.71
N ASN A 48 -33.23 26.24 -18.04
CA ASN A 48 -34.32 26.07 -19.00
C ASN A 48 -34.39 24.65 -19.58
N GLY A 49 -33.54 23.73 -19.13
CA GLY A 49 -33.45 22.35 -19.62
C GLY A 49 -32.69 22.17 -20.94
N ASN A 50 -32.00 23.19 -21.45
CA ASN A 50 -31.16 23.06 -22.64
C ASN A 50 -29.82 22.42 -22.30
N GLN A 51 -29.36 21.48 -23.11
CA GLN A 51 -28.02 20.91 -22.95
C GLN A 51 -26.94 21.88 -23.42
N MET A 52 -25.99 22.17 -22.55
CA MET A 52 -24.79 22.96 -22.83
C MET A 52 -23.54 22.17 -22.50
N LEU A 53 -22.52 22.28 -23.36
CA LEU A 53 -21.21 21.72 -23.07
C LEU A 53 -20.52 22.58 -22.00
N ARG A 54 -20.20 21.99 -20.87
CA ARG A 54 -19.44 22.60 -19.78
C ARG A 54 -18.06 21.95 -19.67
N GLN A 55 -17.14 22.70 -19.08
CA GLN A 55 -15.79 22.23 -18.79
C GLN A 55 -15.44 22.49 -17.33
N ILE A 56 -14.78 21.51 -16.72
CA ILE A 56 -14.22 21.63 -15.38
C ILE A 56 -12.81 21.06 -15.34
N VAL A 57 -11.98 21.61 -14.46
CA VAL A 57 -10.63 21.11 -14.21
C VAL A 57 -10.64 20.26 -12.95
N PHE A 58 -10.19 19.01 -13.09
CA PHE A 58 -9.86 18.13 -11.98
C PHE A 58 -8.35 18.16 -11.76
N VAL A 59 -7.95 18.66 -10.60
CA VAL A 59 -6.55 18.66 -10.16
C VAL A 59 -6.34 17.40 -9.30
N PRO A 60 -5.55 16.41 -9.76
CA PRO A 60 -5.36 15.20 -8.98
C PRO A 60 -4.53 15.46 -7.72
N SER A 61 -4.88 14.76 -6.64
CA SER A 61 -4.11 14.62 -5.40
C SER A 61 -2.89 13.72 -5.56
N THR A 62 -2.68 13.11 -6.73
CA THR A 62 -1.50 12.26 -7.02
C THR A 62 -0.20 13.04 -7.24
N LYS A 63 -0.22 14.38 -7.22
CA LYS A 63 0.99 15.22 -7.43
C LYS A 63 1.86 15.32 -6.17
N VAL A 64 2.08 14.17 -5.52
CA VAL A 64 2.97 13.97 -4.37
C VAL A 64 4.10 13.02 -4.74
N ARG A 65 5.15 12.97 -3.92
CA ARG A 65 6.26 12.02 -4.07
C ARG A 65 6.53 11.31 -2.74
N PRO A 66 5.58 10.48 -2.28
CA PRO A 66 5.65 9.91 -0.94
C PRO A 66 6.74 8.85 -0.83
N ALA A 67 7.36 8.80 0.34
CA ALA A 67 8.14 7.67 0.81
C ALA A 67 7.73 7.37 2.25
N ILE A 68 7.53 6.09 2.55
CA ILE A 68 7.14 5.66 3.89
C ILE A 68 8.19 4.67 4.41
N ARG A 69 8.76 4.99 5.56
CA ARG A 69 9.53 4.03 6.36
C ARG A 69 8.56 3.38 7.34
N SER A 70 8.39 2.07 7.23
CA SER A 70 7.62 1.27 8.18
C SER A 70 8.56 0.47 9.08
N GLU A 71 8.24 0.37 10.36
CA GLU A 71 8.94 -0.42 11.36
C GLU A 71 7.93 -1.21 12.18
N PHE A 72 8.33 -2.40 12.63
CA PHE A 72 7.49 -3.21 13.48
C PHE A 72 8.33 -4.04 14.46
N GLU A 73 7.79 -4.26 15.64
CA GLU A 73 8.49 -4.90 16.74
C GLU A 73 7.50 -5.71 17.59
N ALA A 74 7.82 -6.98 17.85
CA ALA A 74 7.07 -7.79 18.81
C ALA A 74 7.30 -7.27 20.23
N ARG A 75 6.22 -7.13 20.98
CA ARG A 75 6.23 -6.79 22.41
C ARG A 75 5.87 -8.01 23.24
N HIS A 76 6.23 -7.95 24.52
CA HIS A 76 5.80 -8.94 25.49
C HIS A 76 4.25 -9.02 25.52
N GLY A 77 3.71 -10.23 25.58
CA GLY A 77 2.26 -10.45 25.51
C GLY A 77 1.66 -10.60 24.10
N GLY A 78 2.49 -10.76 23.06
CA GLY A 78 2.04 -11.12 21.70
C GLY A 78 1.52 -9.96 20.85
N ASN A 79 1.61 -8.71 21.33
CA ASN A 79 1.29 -7.53 20.53
C ASN A 79 2.49 -7.16 19.66
N ILE A 80 2.21 -6.57 18.50
CA ILE A 80 3.22 -6.04 17.58
C ILE A 80 2.96 -4.54 17.43
N VAL A 81 3.98 -3.73 17.69
CA VAL A 81 3.91 -2.28 17.51
C VAL A 81 4.32 -1.96 16.08
N TYR A 82 3.48 -1.25 15.34
CA TYR A 82 3.78 -0.74 14.00
C TYR A 82 4.01 0.76 14.06
N ARG A 83 5.09 1.25 13.43
CA ARG A 83 5.46 2.66 13.36
C ARG A 83 5.75 3.06 11.92
N TYR A 84 5.35 4.27 11.57
CA TYR A 84 5.57 4.82 10.23
C TYR A 84 6.15 6.24 10.31
N ALA A 85 7.07 6.52 9.41
CA ALA A 85 7.53 7.86 9.09
C ALA A 85 7.24 8.16 7.62
N LEU A 86 6.48 9.22 7.40
CA LEU A 86 6.06 9.68 6.08
C LEU A 86 6.97 10.81 5.62
N LYS A 87 7.43 10.77 4.37
CA LYS A 87 8.24 11.82 3.74
C LYS A 87 7.64 12.21 2.41
N ASN A 88 7.72 13.49 2.07
CA ASN A 88 7.42 13.97 0.72
C ASN A 88 8.73 14.30 -0.03
N GLY A 89 8.83 13.90 -1.29
CA GLY A 89 10.02 14.11 -2.12
C GLY A 89 10.29 15.58 -2.40
N ALA A 90 11.54 15.93 -2.73
CA ALA A 90 11.98 17.31 -2.93
C ALA A 90 11.24 18.05 -4.07
N ASN A 91 10.82 17.29 -5.09
CA ASN A 91 10.18 17.83 -6.29
C ASN A 91 8.66 17.59 -6.31
N ALA A 92 8.03 17.43 -5.15
CA ALA A 92 6.58 17.20 -5.05
C ALA A 92 5.79 18.50 -5.24
N PRO A 93 4.90 18.61 -6.24
CA PRO A 93 4.09 19.81 -6.44
C PRO A 93 3.06 20.10 -5.33
N GLN A 94 2.59 19.07 -4.63
CA GLN A 94 1.62 19.18 -3.55
C GLN A 94 2.20 18.70 -2.21
N ALA A 95 1.71 19.29 -1.12
CA ALA A 95 1.89 18.75 0.22
C ALA A 95 1.05 17.47 0.39
N ILE A 96 1.56 16.49 1.13
CA ILE A 96 0.76 15.30 1.48
C ILE A 96 -0.24 15.69 2.55
N GLN A 97 -1.53 15.39 2.32
CA GLN A 97 -2.62 15.70 3.23
C GLN A 97 -3.28 14.44 3.81
N VAL A 98 -3.19 13.32 3.09
CA VAL A 98 -3.83 12.06 3.50
C VAL A 98 -2.84 10.91 3.43
N PHE A 99 -2.81 10.09 4.48
CA PHE A 99 -2.10 8.82 4.53
C PHE A 99 -3.07 7.74 5.01
N THR A 100 -3.29 6.72 4.18
CA THR A 100 -4.28 5.66 4.42
C THR A 100 -3.60 4.29 4.45
N LEU A 101 -4.02 3.46 5.40
CA LEU A 101 -3.79 2.03 5.40
C LEU A 101 -5.14 1.31 5.29
N ASP A 102 -5.28 0.46 4.27
CA ASP A 102 -6.53 -0.24 3.97
C ASP A 102 -6.29 -1.56 3.19
N PRO A 103 -6.75 -2.71 3.69
CA PRO A 103 -7.18 -2.98 5.06
C PRO A 103 -5.99 -3.25 5.99
N VAL A 104 -6.19 -3.08 7.30
CA VAL A 104 -5.29 -3.59 8.36
C VAL A 104 -6.09 -4.43 9.36
N THR A 105 -5.50 -5.49 9.92
CA THR A 105 -6.20 -6.44 10.80
C THR A 105 -5.70 -6.42 12.24
N GLY A 106 -6.55 -6.84 13.17
CA GLY A 106 -6.15 -7.07 14.58
C GLY A 106 -5.70 -5.81 15.33
N VAL A 107 -6.03 -4.62 14.81
CA VAL A 107 -5.67 -3.34 15.41
C VAL A 107 -6.51 -3.12 16.65
N LYS A 108 -5.85 -2.81 17.77
CA LYS A 108 -6.55 -2.37 18.98
C LYS A 108 -6.99 -0.93 18.76
N THR A 109 -8.30 -0.68 18.72
CA THR A 109 -8.85 0.65 18.47
C THR A 109 -9.25 1.32 19.78
N GLN A 110 -8.29 1.96 20.45
CA GLN A 110 -8.58 3.11 21.30
C GLN A 110 -7.95 4.35 20.65
N ALA A 111 -8.77 5.37 20.35
CA ALA A 111 -8.29 6.60 19.73
C ALA A 111 -7.73 7.54 20.82
N VAL A 112 -6.50 8.03 20.66
CA VAL A 112 -5.89 8.99 21.61
C VAL A 112 -6.19 10.41 21.18
N ALA A 113 -6.41 11.28 22.16
CA ALA A 113 -6.42 12.71 21.93
C ALA A 113 -5.08 13.18 21.30
N PRO A 114 -5.12 14.09 20.30
CA PRO A 114 -3.94 14.63 19.65
C PRO A 114 -2.89 15.15 20.66
N GLY A 115 -1.61 14.82 20.47
CA GLY A 115 -0.50 15.33 21.31
C GLY A 115 -0.16 14.50 22.54
N LYS A 116 -0.88 13.40 22.81
CA LYS A 116 -0.48 12.39 23.80
C LYS A 116 0.30 11.27 23.13
N ARG A 117 1.28 10.69 23.84
CA ARG A 117 1.89 9.42 23.44
C ARG A 117 0.83 8.33 23.56
N ALA A 118 0.65 7.54 22.51
CA ALA A 118 -0.18 6.35 22.57
C ALA A 118 0.32 5.43 23.70
N VAL A 119 -0.54 5.19 24.69
CA VAL A 119 -0.38 4.18 25.72
C VAL A 119 -1.09 2.92 25.20
N HIS A 120 -0.43 1.77 25.25
CA HIS A 120 -0.92 0.43 24.89
C HIS A 120 -2.32 0.31 24.24
N GLY A 121 -2.36 -0.16 22.98
CA GLY A 121 -3.61 -0.37 22.24
C GLY A 121 -4.19 0.87 21.54
N GLU A 122 -3.38 1.91 21.35
CA GLU A 122 -3.80 3.22 20.86
C GLU A 122 -3.21 3.57 19.48
N ILE A 123 -3.97 4.27 18.62
CA ILE A 123 -3.46 4.77 17.33
C ILE A 123 -2.65 6.06 17.54
N SER A 124 -1.32 5.97 17.36
CA SER A 124 -0.40 7.11 17.42
C SER A 124 -0.61 8.02 16.22
N THR A 125 -0.91 9.29 16.49
CA THR A 125 -1.14 10.32 15.48
C THR A 125 -0.31 11.56 15.82
N PRO A 126 0.65 11.95 14.96
CA PRO A 126 1.46 13.13 15.21
C PRO A 126 0.64 14.40 15.01
N GLN A 127 0.87 15.43 15.84
CA GLN A 127 0.26 16.74 15.60
C GLN A 127 0.79 17.35 14.28
N PRO A 128 -0.05 18.06 13.50
CA PRO A 128 -1.46 18.39 13.73
C PRO A 128 -2.44 17.39 13.10
N TRP A 129 -1.99 16.19 12.71
CA TRP A 129 -2.81 15.21 12.02
C TRP A 129 -3.97 14.75 12.90
N THR A 130 -5.07 14.40 12.24
CA THR A 130 -6.20 13.69 12.84
C THR A 130 -6.26 12.28 12.27
N VAL A 131 -6.94 11.39 12.97
CA VAL A 131 -7.14 10.00 12.52
C VAL A 131 -8.63 9.69 12.44
N LEU A 132 -9.00 8.99 11.37
CA LEU A 132 -10.31 8.40 11.17
C LEU A 132 -10.13 6.89 10.99
N THR A 133 -10.99 6.12 11.65
CA THR A 133 -11.04 4.67 11.50
C THR A 133 -12.41 4.26 11.01
N ALA A 134 -12.45 3.36 10.03
CA ALA A 134 -13.69 2.74 9.58
C ALA A 134 -13.57 1.22 9.65
N GLY A 135 -14.53 0.57 10.29
CA GLY A 135 -14.64 -0.88 10.26
C GLY A 135 -14.83 -1.37 8.82
N LYS A 136 -14.14 -2.45 8.48
CA LYS A 136 -14.37 -3.24 7.27
C LYS A 136 -14.82 -4.63 7.68
N ASN A 137 -15.17 -5.46 6.71
CA ASN A 137 -15.66 -6.82 6.96
C ASN A 137 -14.76 -7.58 7.96
N GLY A 138 -15.37 -8.18 8.99
CA GLY A 138 -14.64 -8.91 10.04
C GLY A 138 -13.79 -8.00 10.93
N ASP A 139 -12.57 -8.45 11.25
CA ASP A 139 -11.61 -7.75 12.14
C ASP A 139 -10.68 -6.77 11.41
N SER A 140 -11.07 -6.36 10.20
CA SER A 140 -10.29 -5.43 9.38
C SER A 140 -10.79 -3.99 9.57
N ILE A 141 -9.88 -3.04 9.57
CA ILE A 141 -10.21 -1.62 9.62
C ILE A 141 -9.43 -0.87 8.53
N ARG A 142 -9.99 0.26 8.12
CA ARG A 142 -9.27 1.31 7.39
C ARG A 142 -8.80 2.35 8.40
N VAL A 143 -7.52 2.74 8.34
CA VAL A 143 -6.94 3.82 9.14
C VAL A 143 -6.55 4.95 8.20
N VAL A 144 -7.10 6.14 8.43
CA VAL A 144 -6.84 7.34 7.62
C VAL A 144 -6.30 8.43 8.52
N TRP A 145 -5.04 8.83 8.32
CA TRP A 145 -4.52 10.06 8.88
C TRP A 145 -4.75 11.21 7.91
N ARG A 146 -5.32 12.30 8.41
CA ARG A 146 -5.61 13.50 7.62
C ARG A 146 -5.02 14.74 8.27
N TYR A 147 -4.33 15.54 7.47
CA TYR A 147 -3.88 16.86 7.89
C TYR A 147 -5.07 17.83 7.86
N PRO A 148 -5.30 18.63 8.92
CA PRO A 148 -6.43 19.54 8.98
C PRO A 148 -6.24 20.77 8.07
N GLY A 149 -7.32 21.23 7.45
CA GLY A 149 -7.32 22.43 6.61
C GLY A 149 -6.46 22.30 5.35
N ALA A 150 -6.01 23.43 4.80
CA ALA A 150 -5.24 23.49 3.55
C ALA A 150 -3.71 23.26 3.72
N GLY A 151 -3.28 22.71 4.85
CA GLY A 151 -1.88 22.38 5.11
C GLY A 151 -1.49 20.99 4.61
N GLY A 152 -0.29 20.54 5.02
CA GLY A 152 0.19 19.19 4.71
C GLY A 152 1.68 19.03 4.96
N LEU A 153 2.21 17.85 4.63
CA LEU A 153 3.64 17.58 4.62
C LEU A 153 4.25 18.00 3.28
N TRP A 154 4.92 19.14 3.27
CA TRP A 154 5.54 19.72 2.07
C TRP A 154 6.79 18.96 1.63
N ALA A 155 7.24 19.27 0.41
CA ALA A 155 8.44 18.70 -0.17
C ALA A 155 9.62 18.73 0.81
N THR A 156 10.42 17.66 0.82
CA THR A 156 11.56 17.38 1.73
C THR A 156 11.23 17.11 3.19
N GLN A 157 10.04 17.49 3.67
CA GLN A 157 9.66 17.28 5.07
C GLN A 157 9.42 15.80 5.39
N VAL A 158 9.70 15.44 6.64
CA VAL A 158 9.49 14.10 7.21
C VAL A 158 8.64 14.23 8.46
N GLN A 159 7.62 13.40 8.56
CA GLN A 159 6.76 13.29 9.73
C GLN A 159 6.80 11.85 10.28
N PRO A 160 7.52 11.62 11.39
CA PRO A 160 7.39 10.39 12.16
C PRO A 160 6.18 10.44 13.09
N GLY A 161 5.86 9.31 13.72
CA GLY A 161 4.91 9.25 14.84
C GLY A 161 3.55 8.68 14.49
N PHE A 162 3.33 8.24 13.25
CA PHE A 162 2.17 7.44 12.88
C PHE A 162 2.38 5.99 13.34
N GLY A 163 1.34 5.33 13.83
CA GLY A 163 1.47 3.93 14.23
C GLY A 163 0.31 3.41 15.07
N PHE A 164 0.35 2.13 15.40
CA PHE A 164 -0.62 1.48 16.29
C PHE A 164 -0.10 0.10 16.71
N GLU A 165 -0.75 -0.50 17.71
CA GLU A 165 -0.51 -1.88 18.12
C GLU A 165 -1.53 -2.83 17.46
N SER A 166 -1.07 -4.01 17.07
CA SER A 166 -1.92 -5.08 16.55
C SER A 166 -1.50 -6.44 17.08
N THR A 167 -2.44 -7.38 17.15
CA THR A 167 -2.17 -8.80 17.41
C THR A 167 -1.92 -9.61 16.14
N SER A 168 -1.98 -8.97 14.97
CA SER A 168 -1.72 -9.60 13.68
C SER A 168 -0.26 -9.46 13.27
N LEU A 169 0.25 -10.48 12.60
CA LEU A 169 1.57 -10.48 11.99
C LEU A 169 1.68 -9.50 10.83
N PRO A 170 2.89 -8.97 10.57
CA PRO A 170 3.10 -8.04 9.48
C PRO A 170 2.82 -8.72 8.15
N GLY A 171 2.34 -7.94 7.21
CA GLY A 171 2.31 -8.23 5.81
C GLY A 171 2.68 -6.99 5.01
N ILE A 172 2.69 -7.09 3.69
CA ILE A 172 2.87 -5.93 2.82
C ILE A 172 1.54 -5.53 2.22
N VAL A 173 1.18 -4.26 2.41
CA VAL A 173 -0.03 -3.63 1.88
C VAL A 173 0.34 -2.36 1.11
N ALA A 174 -0.55 -1.95 0.21
CA ALA A 174 -0.46 -0.65 -0.44
C ALA A 174 -1.03 0.42 0.50
N ALA A 175 -0.19 1.36 0.90
CA ALA A 175 -0.63 2.58 1.57
C ALA A 175 -1.01 3.63 0.53
N GLY A 176 -2.23 4.15 0.63
CA GLY A 176 -2.69 5.26 -0.21
C GLY A 176 -2.21 6.60 0.36
N VAL A 177 -1.55 7.41 -0.45
CA VAL A 177 -1.08 8.75 -0.07
C VAL A 177 -1.60 9.79 -1.05
N ALA A 178 -2.31 10.80 -0.54
CA ALA A 178 -2.91 11.84 -1.36
C ALA A 178 -2.42 13.24 -0.95
N GLY A 179 -2.24 14.08 -1.97
CA GLY A 179 -1.87 15.48 -1.84
C GLY A 179 -3.04 16.38 -1.47
N ASN A 180 -2.71 17.61 -1.09
CA ASN A 180 -3.68 18.67 -0.90
C ASN A 180 -4.12 19.22 -2.27
N ALA A 181 -5.09 18.57 -2.91
CA ALA A 181 -5.74 19.09 -4.09
C ALA A 181 -6.99 19.91 -3.71
N PRO A 182 -7.39 20.90 -4.53
CA PRO A 182 -8.68 21.57 -4.37
C PRO A 182 -9.82 20.54 -4.32
N ASN A 183 -10.82 20.79 -3.47
CA ASN A 183 -12.03 19.97 -3.46
C ASN A 183 -12.64 19.98 -4.86
N PHE A 184 -12.75 18.80 -5.47
CA PHE A 184 -13.47 18.65 -6.71
C PHE A 184 -14.96 18.82 -6.41
N PRO A 185 -15.64 19.86 -6.95
CA PRO A 185 -17.04 20.12 -6.63
C PRO A 185 -18.00 19.09 -7.23
N GLY A 186 -17.48 18.03 -7.88
CA GLY A 186 -18.25 17.12 -8.70
C GLY A 186 -18.61 17.75 -10.04
N LEU A 187 -19.48 17.07 -10.77
CA LEU A 187 -20.05 17.59 -12.02
C LEU A 187 -21.41 18.28 -11.82
N GLY A 188 -21.79 18.52 -10.54
CA GLY A 188 -23.06 19.14 -10.14
C GLY A 188 -24.23 18.16 -10.04
N GLU A 189 -25.42 18.67 -9.69
CA GLU A 189 -26.71 17.95 -9.76
C GLU A 189 -27.30 17.98 -11.20
N ASP A 190 -26.65 18.70 -12.13
CA ASP A 190 -27.18 19.15 -13.43
C ASP A 190 -27.18 18.07 -14.54
N GLY A 191 -27.41 16.80 -14.19
CA GLY A 191 -27.60 15.72 -15.19
C GLY A 191 -26.35 14.93 -15.57
N PHE A 192 -25.31 14.93 -14.72
CA PHE A 192 -24.21 13.98 -14.86
C PHE A 192 -24.70 12.56 -14.51
N ASP A 193 -24.69 11.67 -15.50
CA ASP A 193 -24.97 10.26 -15.29
C ASP A 193 -23.70 9.52 -14.86
N PRO A 194 -23.59 9.05 -13.59
CA PRO A 194 -22.45 8.28 -13.12
C PRO A 194 -22.25 6.95 -13.87
N GLU A 195 -23.31 6.41 -14.47
CA GLU A 195 -23.29 5.16 -15.24
C GLU A 195 -22.97 5.38 -16.72
N SER A 196 -22.82 6.64 -17.16
CA SER A 196 -22.32 6.95 -18.49
C SER A 196 -20.86 6.48 -18.66
N ALA A 197 -20.39 6.39 -19.91
CA ALA A 197 -18.99 6.07 -20.18
C ALA A 197 -18.04 7.10 -19.55
N LEU A 198 -18.36 8.39 -19.66
CA LEU A 198 -17.63 9.48 -19.01
C LEU A 198 -17.69 9.33 -17.48
N GLY A 199 -18.87 9.03 -16.95
CA GLY A 199 -19.07 8.94 -15.51
C GLY A 199 -18.28 7.84 -14.85
N ARG A 200 -18.25 6.65 -15.47
CA ARG A 200 -17.37 5.56 -15.02
C ARG A 200 -15.90 5.93 -15.12
N GLN A 201 -15.46 6.61 -16.18
CA GLN A 201 -14.06 7.06 -16.28
C GLN A 201 -13.69 8.07 -15.18
N LEU A 202 -14.58 9.02 -14.89
CA LEU A 202 -14.38 9.98 -13.81
C LEU A 202 -14.38 9.30 -12.44
N GLN A 203 -15.28 8.35 -12.20
CA GLN A 203 -15.26 7.54 -10.98
C GLN A 203 -13.93 6.81 -10.83
N GLN A 204 -13.41 6.19 -11.89
CA GLN A 204 -12.10 5.54 -11.85
C GLN A 204 -10.98 6.53 -11.53
N LEU A 205 -11.04 7.74 -12.09
CA LEU A 205 -10.07 8.81 -11.81
C LEU A 205 -10.09 9.25 -10.35
N VAL A 206 -11.28 9.48 -9.79
CA VAL A 206 -11.47 9.91 -8.39
C VAL A 206 -11.15 8.77 -7.41
N MET A 207 -11.53 7.54 -7.73
CA MET A 207 -11.26 6.36 -6.90
C MET A 207 -9.78 6.06 -6.78
N HIS A 208 -8.95 6.46 -7.75
CA HIS A 208 -7.50 6.28 -7.75
C HIS A 208 -6.74 7.60 -7.59
N ASP A 209 -7.36 8.60 -6.96
CA ASP A 209 -6.72 9.90 -6.73
C ASP A 209 -5.75 9.89 -5.53
N TYR A 210 -4.82 8.95 -5.55
CA TYR A 210 -3.75 8.77 -4.57
C TYR A 210 -2.55 8.04 -5.20
N VAL A 211 -1.41 8.07 -4.52
CA VAL A 211 -0.22 7.29 -4.86
C VAL A 211 -0.08 6.13 -3.89
N ASP A 212 0.12 4.92 -4.44
CA ASP A 212 0.41 3.74 -3.64
C ASP A 212 1.87 3.65 -3.22
N VAL A 213 2.10 3.31 -1.95
CA VAL A 213 3.41 3.01 -1.38
C VAL A 213 3.34 1.70 -0.61
N TRP A 214 4.20 0.74 -0.96
CA TRP A 214 4.26 -0.53 -0.24
C TRP A 214 4.83 -0.33 1.17
N VAL A 215 4.11 -0.81 2.18
CA VAL A 215 4.51 -0.71 3.60
C VAL A 215 4.25 -2.01 4.34
N ALA A 216 4.98 -2.23 5.43
CA ALA A 216 4.65 -3.30 6.36
C ALA A 216 3.49 -2.87 7.27
N ALA A 217 2.37 -3.58 7.23
CA ALA A 217 1.21 -3.34 8.08
C ALA A 217 0.60 -4.68 8.53
N PRO A 218 -0.18 -4.74 9.62
CA PRO A 218 -0.74 -6.00 10.07
C PRO A 218 -1.77 -6.53 9.07
N ALA A 219 -1.52 -7.74 8.58
CA ALA A 219 -2.32 -8.37 7.52
C ALA A 219 -2.63 -9.85 7.79
N ILE A 220 -1.79 -10.54 8.56
CA ILE A 220 -1.95 -11.98 8.83
C ILE A 220 -2.55 -12.14 10.23
N SER A 221 -3.80 -12.58 10.29
CA SER A 221 -4.52 -12.76 11.55
C SER A 221 -4.04 -13.98 12.32
N LEU A 222 -3.88 -13.82 13.63
CA LEU A 222 -3.54 -14.89 14.57
C LEU A 222 -4.79 -15.41 15.28
N THR A 223 -4.90 -16.74 15.41
CA THR A 223 -5.90 -17.38 16.27
C THR A 223 -5.37 -17.50 17.70
N ASN A 224 -6.26 -17.65 18.68
CA ASN A 224 -5.90 -17.99 20.05
C ASN A 224 -6.59 -19.32 20.47
N PRO A 225 -5.85 -20.43 20.64
CA PRO A 225 -4.39 -20.55 20.48
C PRO A 225 -3.93 -20.41 19.01
N VAL A 226 -2.65 -20.08 18.82
CA VAL A 226 -2.05 -19.91 17.48
C VAL A 226 -2.13 -21.23 16.71
N ASN A 227 -2.66 -21.18 15.50
CA ASN A 227 -2.67 -22.30 14.56
C ASN A 227 -1.59 -22.07 13.48
N PRO A 228 -0.43 -22.76 13.55
CA PRO A 228 0.67 -22.56 12.59
C PRO A 228 0.27 -22.84 11.14
N THR A 229 -0.64 -23.80 10.90
CA THR A 229 -1.13 -24.13 9.56
C THR A 229 -1.94 -22.97 8.97
N ALA A 230 -2.80 -22.34 9.77
CA ALA A 230 -3.59 -21.19 9.33
C ALA A 230 -2.70 -19.97 9.05
N VAL A 231 -1.71 -19.70 9.91
CA VAL A 231 -0.75 -18.60 9.73
C VAL A 231 0.09 -18.81 8.48
N LEU A 232 0.66 -20.01 8.29
CA LEU A 232 1.47 -20.34 7.12
C LEU A 232 0.67 -20.28 5.81
N THR A 233 -0.61 -20.66 5.84
CA THR A 233 -1.50 -20.55 4.66
C THR A 233 -1.74 -19.10 4.26
N GLN A 234 -1.97 -18.21 5.24
CA GLN A 234 -2.12 -16.77 5.00
C GLN A 234 -0.81 -16.15 4.48
N LEU A 235 0.34 -16.50 5.09
CA LEU A 235 1.65 -16.06 4.64
C LEU A 235 1.94 -16.49 3.19
N LYS A 236 1.70 -17.76 2.85
CA LYS A 236 1.84 -18.27 1.48
C LYS A 236 0.98 -17.47 0.49
N THR A 237 -0.28 -17.21 0.85
CA THR A 237 -1.21 -16.43 0.01
C THR A 237 -0.68 -15.02 -0.23
N GLN A 238 -0.14 -14.37 0.80
CA GLN A 238 0.42 -13.04 0.65
C GLN A 238 1.67 -13.02 -0.23
N VAL A 239 2.63 -13.92 0.01
CA VAL A 239 3.86 -14.01 -0.80
C VAL A 239 3.56 -14.30 -2.27
N ALA A 240 2.50 -15.04 -2.58
CA ALA A 240 2.10 -15.30 -3.97
C ALA A 240 1.74 -14.02 -4.76
N SER A 241 1.33 -12.95 -4.09
CA SER A 241 1.02 -11.65 -4.72
C SER A 241 2.25 -10.76 -4.94
N TRP A 242 3.37 -11.04 -4.26
CA TRP A 242 4.53 -10.15 -4.24
C TRP A 242 5.25 -9.98 -5.60
N PRO A 243 5.30 -10.99 -6.50
CA PRO A 243 5.90 -10.80 -7.83
C PRO A 243 5.17 -9.77 -8.70
N SER A 244 3.84 -9.77 -8.72
CA SER A 244 3.07 -8.79 -9.51
C SER A 244 3.24 -7.36 -8.96
N GLN A 245 3.52 -7.26 -7.66
CA GLN A 245 3.84 -6.02 -6.96
C GLN A 245 5.33 -5.62 -7.08
N LYS A 246 6.15 -6.44 -7.76
CA LYS A 246 7.61 -6.27 -7.92
C LYS A 246 8.37 -6.21 -6.59
N LEU A 247 7.84 -6.87 -5.55
CA LEU A 247 8.47 -6.94 -4.24
C LEU A 247 9.56 -8.02 -4.23
N ILE A 248 9.35 -9.15 -4.92
CA ILE A 248 10.33 -10.23 -5.07
C ILE A 248 10.36 -10.72 -6.52
N ASP A 249 11.45 -11.40 -6.90
CA ASP A 249 11.56 -12.08 -8.20
C ASP A 249 10.65 -13.32 -8.26
N GLN A 250 10.15 -13.63 -9.46
CA GLN A 250 9.27 -14.78 -9.69
C GLN A 250 9.90 -16.11 -9.26
N ASN A 251 11.22 -16.29 -9.46
CA ASN A 251 11.92 -17.52 -9.09
C ASN A 251 12.07 -17.65 -7.57
N VAL A 252 12.31 -16.53 -6.89
CA VAL A 252 12.34 -16.49 -5.42
C VAL A 252 10.97 -16.86 -4.87
N ALA A 253 9.89 -16.30 -5.43
CA ALA A 253 8.52 -16.61 -5.04
C ALA A 253 8.18 -18.09 -5.23
N ALA A 254 8.52 -18.68 -6.38
CA ALA A 254 8.27 -20.09 -6.65
C ALA A 254 9.03 -21.01 -5.69
N THR A 255 10.27 -20.65 -5.33
CA THR A 255 11.06 -21.43 -4.38
C THR A 255 10.47 -21.34 -2.97
N LEU A 256 10.06 -20.14 -2.53
CA LEU A 256 9.36 -19.94 -1.25
C LEU A 256 8.04 -20.73 -1.21
N ASP A 257 7.26 -20.70 -2.28
CA ASP A 257 6.01 -21.44 -2.40
C ASP A 257 6.23 -22.94 -2.19
N SER A 258 7.27 -23.52 -2.82
CA SER A 258 7.64 -24.92 -2.62
C SER A 258 7.98 -25.23 -1.16
N GLN A 259 8.74 -24.37 -0.47
CA GLN A 259 9.05 -24.55 0.95
C GLN A 259 7.79 -24.46 1.84
N PHE A 260 6.88 -23.52 1.54
CA PHE A 260 5.61 -23.41 2.27
C PHE A 260 4.72 -24.63 2.05
N GLN A 261 4.66 -25.16 0.83
CA GLN A 261 3.91 -26.39 0.55
C GLN A 261 4.48 -27.59 1.30
N ALA A 262 5.81 -27.75 1.31
CA ALA A 262 6.48 -28.81 2.08
C ALA A 262 6.19 -28.69 3.59
N ALA A 263 6.25 -27.48 4.14
CA ALA A 263 5.93 -27.23 5.54
C ALA A 263 4.46 -27.52 5.87
N LEU A 264 3.51 -27.09 5.04
CA LEU A 264 2.08 -27.38 5.22
C LEU A 264 1.79 -28.89 5.16
N ALA A 265 2.40 -29.62 4.22
CA ALA A 265 2.25 -31.06 4.12
C ALA A 265 2.80 -31.78 5.36
N ALA A 266 3.96 -31.35 5.86
CA ALA A 266 4.54 -31.88 7.09
C ALA A 266 3.67 -31.62 8.32
N LEU A 267 3.10 -30.41 8.46
CA LEU A 267 2.16 -30.09 9.54
C LEU A 267 0.89 -30.96 9.49
N ALA A 268 0.34 -31.20 8.29
CA ALA A 268 -0.82 -32.08 8.11
C ALA A 268 -0.55 -33.53 8.53
N GLN A 269 0.71 -33.97 8.48
CA GLN A 269 1.16 -35.30 8.91
C GLN A 269 1.62 -35.35 10.38
N GLY A 270 1.57 -34.22 11.10
CA GLY A 270 2.12 -34.12 12.46
C GLY A 270 3.66 -34.15 12.52
N ASN A 271 4.36 -33.98 11.40
CA ASN A 271 5.81 -33.98 11.32
C ASN A 271 6.39 -32.58 11.53
N THR A 272 6.39 -32.12 12.79
CA THR A 272 6.87 -30.77 13.16
C THR A 272 8.33 -30.52 12.78
N GLN A 273 9.21 -31.52 12.86
CA GLN A 273 10.63 -31.36 12.54
C GLN A 273 10.85 -31.06 11.04
N GLN A 274 10.14 -31.76 10.16
CA GLN A 274 10.21 -31.50 8.74
C GLN A 274 9.62 -30.13 8.38
N ALA A 275 8.54 -29.70 9.06
CA ALA A 275 8.00 -28.35 8.90
C ALA A 275 9.03 -27.28 9.30
N ILE A 276 9.70 -27.44 10.44
CA ILE A 276 10.77 -26.54 10.90
C ILE A 276 11.92 -26.47 9.89
N GLN A 277 12.34 -27.61 9.31
CA GLN A 277 13.41 -27.64 8.31
C GLN A 277 13.03 -26.85 7.05
N ALA A 278 11.82 -27.05 6.52
CA ALA A 278 11.33 -26.32 5.35
C ALA A 278 11.23 -24.80 5.63
N LEU A 279 10.75 -24.39 6.80
CA LEU A 279 10.70 -22.97 7.18
C LEU A 279 12.09 -22.35 7.39
N ARG A 280 13.06 -23.11 7.90
CA ARG A 280 14.47 -22.66 7.98
C ARG A 280 15.07 -22.47 6.59
N ALA A 281 14.79 -23.38 5.65
CA ALA A 281 15.22 -23.24 4.26
C ALA A 281 14.61 -21.99 3.60
N ALA A 282 13.31 -21.75 3.79
CA ALA A 282 12.66 -20.52 3.33
C ALA A 282 13.32 -19.26 3.92
N ARG A 283 13.65 -19.27 5.22
CA ARG A 283 14.32 -18.15 5.89
C ARG A 283 15.71 -17.88 5.33
N GLN A 284 16.48 -18.94 5.04
CA GLN A 284 17.81 -18.80 4.43
C GLN A 284 17.76 -18.14 3.05
N MET A 285 16.72 -18.41 2.26
CA MET A 285 16.55 -17.81 0.92
C MET A 285 16.32 -16.30 0.97
N VAL A 286 15.70 -15.79 2.04
CA VAL A 286 15.45 -14.35 2.20
C VAL A 286 16.54 -13.61 2.98
N SER A 287 17.47 -14.34 3.59
CA SER A 287 18.61 -13.76 4.32
C SER A 287 19.44 -12.76 3.52
N PRO A 288 19.82 -13.03 2.25
CA PRO A 288 20.65 -12.11 1.46
C PRO A 288 19.97 -10.76 1.17
N PHE A 289 18.64 -10.72 1.22
CA PHE A 289 17.85 -9.51 0.96
C PHE A 289 17.58 -8.71 2.23
N HIS A 290 17.91 -9.25 3.40
CA HIS A 290 17.76 -8.58 4.68
C HIS A 290 19.09 -7.95 5.10
N ARG A 291 19.11 -6.63 5.24
CA ARG A 291 20.21 -5.92 5.90
C ARG A 291 19.79 -5.60 7.33
N GLU A 292 20.40 -6.27 8.30
CA GLU A 292 20.34 -5.81 9.70
C GLU A 292 21.19 -4.53 9.81
N GLY A 293 20.56 -3.42 10.20
CA GLY A 293 21.27 -2.29 10.81
C GLY A 293 22.12 -1.37 9.93
N GLN A 294 21.86 -1.21 8.63
CA GLN A 294 22.42 -0.06 7.89
C GLN A 294 21.44 1.11 7.89
N ASP A 295 21.82 2.14 8.64
CA ASP A 295 21.16 3.44 8.76
C ASP A 295 20.60 3.93 7.42
N GLU A 296 19.27 3.89 7.30
CA GLU A 296 18.52 4.63 6.28
C GLU A 296 18.43 6.13 6.63
N ASP A 297 19.40 6.65 7.39
CA ASP A 297 19.49 8.07 7.71
C ASP A 297 20.37 8.81 6.69
N GLU A 298 19.81 9.94 6.27
CA GLU A 298 20.50 11.10 5.69
C GLU A 298 21.12 10.96 4.28
N GLY A 299 20.25 10.83 3.26
CA GLY A 299 20.62 11.23 1.90
C GLY A 299 19.40 11.50 1.00
N PRO A 300 19.48 12.47 0.07
CA PRO A 300 18.43 12.70 -0.91
C PRO A 300 18.19 11.42 -1.74
N ALA A 301 16.96 10.95 -1.73
CA ALA A 301 16.52 9.65 -2.28
C ALA A 301 16.68 9.51 -3.81
N GLU A 302 17.20 10.53 -4.49
CA GLU A 302 17.40 10.54 -5.95
C GLU A 302 18.79 10.06 -6.37
N GLU A 303 19.85 10.24 -5.56
CA GLU A 303 21.22 9.88 -5.96
C GLU A 303 21.61 8.42 -5.66
N ARG A 304 21.02 7.77 -4.65
CA ARG A 304 21.30 6.36 -4.32
C ARG A 304 20.47 5.35 -5.14
N ARG A 305 19.82 5.76 -6.24
CA ARG A 305 18.98 4.89 -7.09
C ARG A 305 19.78 3.92 -7.97
N LYS A 306 21.09 4.08 -8.08
CA LYS A 306 21.88 3.44 -9.15
C LYS A 306 22.56 2.12 -8.81
N GLU A 307 22.63 1.66 -7.56
CA GLU A 307 23.63 0.62 -7.25
C GLU A 307 23.18 -0.60 -6.43
N TYR A 308 21.99 -0.62 -5.80
CA TYR A 308 21.61 -1.76 -4.95
C TYR A 308 20.12 -2.13 -5.05
N GLY A 309 19.83 -3.42 -4.91
CA GLY A 309 18.54 -4.07 -5.18
C GLY A 309 17.30 -3.32 -4.69
N ASN A 310 16.20 -3.54 -5.41
CA ASN A 310 14.93 -2.84 -5.24
C ASN A 310 14.52 -2.73 -3.76
N LYS A 311 14.32 -1.51 -3.21
CA LYS A 311 13.96 -1.30 -1.78
C LYS A 311 12.75 -2.14 -1.33
N SER A 312 11.84 -2.39 -2.26
CA SER A 312 10.71 -3.30 -2.13
C SER A 312 11.09 -4.72 -1.71
N SER A 313 12.24 -5.22 -2.17
CA SER A 313 12.76 -6.54 -1.81
C SER A 313 13.33 -6.59 -0.40
N ALA A 314 13.92 -5.49 0.09
CA ALA A 314 14.35 -5.39 1.49
C ALA A 314 13.15 -5.37 2.45
N LEU A 315 12.07 -4.66 2.09
CA LEU A 315 10.81 -4.68 2.84
C LEU A 315 10.21 -6.10 2.92
N ALA A 316 10.09 -6.78 1.77
CA ALA A 316 9.61 -8.16 1.67
C ALA A 316 10.44 -9.14 2.51
N ALA A 317 11.77 -9.02 2.43
CA ALA A 317 12.67 -9.85 3.22
C ALA A 317 12.49 -9.62 4.72
N ARG A 318 12.40 -8.36 5.17
CA ARG A 318 12.21 -8.02 6.59
C ARG A 318 10.87 -8.54 7.14
N VAL A 319 9.78 -8.36 6.41
CA VAL A 319 8.45 -8.88 6.79
C VAL A 319 8.51 -10.40 6.88
N LEU A 320 8.99 -11.07 5.83
CA LEU A 320 9.02 -12.53 5.78
C LEU A 320 9.95 -13.14 6.84
N GLN A 321 11.08 -12.52 7.12
CA GLN A 321 11.96 -13.00 8.20
C GLN A 321 11.30 -12.96 9.57
N PHE A 322 10.55 -11.90 9.85
CA PHE A 322 9.82 -11.78 11.10
C PHE A 322 8.75 -12.88 11.22
N ASP A 323 7.95 -13.07 10.18
CA ASP A 323 6.88 -14.08 10.18
C ASP A 323 7.42 -15.51 10.29
N LEU A 324 8.51 -15.81 9.58
CA LEU A 324 9.19 -17.11 9.67
C LEU A 324 9.80 -17.35 11.04
N ARG A 325 10.40 -16.33 11.67
CA ARG A 325 10.90 -16.44 13.04
C ARG A 325 9.76 -16.70 14.01
N PHE A 326 8.63 -16.00 13.87
CA PHE A 326 7.44 -16.24 14.69
C PHE A 326 6.93 -17.68 14.55
N LEU A 327 6.77 -18.17 13.31
CA LEU A 327 6.32 -19.55 13.05
C LEU A 327 7.29 -20.59 13.63
N LEU A 328 8.59 -20.41 13.42
CA LEU A 328 9.63 -21.31 13.95
C LEU A 328 9.59 -21.36 15.47
N HIS A 329 9.43 -20.23 16.14
CA HIS A 329 9.32 -20.15 17.59
C HIS A 329 8.09 -20.90 18.11
N ASN A 330 6.92 -20.67 17.49
CA ASN A 330 5.67 -21.35 17.87
C ASN A 330 5.74 -22.87 17.65
N LEU A 331 6.45 -23.35 16.62
CA LEU A 331 6.60 -24.78 16.34
C LEU A 331 7.67 -25.46 17.21
N ALA A 332 8.75 -24.75 17.55
CA ALA A 332 9.84 -25.30 18.34
C ALA A 332 9.54 -25.35 19.85
N GLY A 333 8.62 -24.52 20.33
CA GLY A 333 8.32 -24.35 21.76
C GLY A 333 9.39 -23.51 22.46
N ASN A 334 9.08 -22.24 22.73
CA ASN A 334 9.80 -21.29 23.59
C ASN A 334 11.32 -21.48 23.76
N GLY A 335 12.09 -21.36 22.67
CA GLY A 335 13.46 -20.83 22.74
C GLY A 335 13.41 -19.34 22.45
N ASP A 336 13.82 -18.51 23.41
CA ASP A 336 13.65 -17.05 23.51
C ASP A 336 13.73 -16.25 22.19
N ILE A 337 12.89 -15.19 22.12
CA ILE A 337 12.91 -14.14 21.09
C ILE A 337 14.22 -13.37 21.25
#